data_AF-A0A0E2UAS4-F1
#
_entry.id   AF-A0A0E2UAS4-F1
#
_cell.length_a   1.000
_cell.length_b   1.000
_cell.length_c   1.000
_cell.angle_alpha   90.00
_cell.angle_beta   90.00
_cell.angle_gamma   90.00
#
_symmetry.space_group_name_H-M   'P 1'
#
loop_
_entity.id
_entity.type
_entity.pdbx_description
1 polymer ?
#
loop_
_entity_poly.entity_id
_entity_poly.type
_entity_poly.pdbx_seq_one_letter_code
_entity_poly.pdbx_strand_id
1 'polypeptide(L)'
;MKIVVAIDSFKGSASSKALNEASLKAIKKVMPSAWVETFTIADGGEGTLDAFSEHLDGQLVSVETVDLIGQEIKADYLLADKLAVIESAKIIGLDKITPSPETFVKASSYGLGALVKDAVARGCTEIFIGLGGTGTSDGGFGFLKSLGFNPDTCQLESDLDFSQLTLVGLADVSNPYYGPNGFAPTFGLQKGGNQEEIAAMDNIACAFANRIKEQRGLDLQSIAGAGAAGGLGAAIAVLGGEIKPGFETIARMIRLEESINRTDLVITGEGNLDAQSQAGKVPVAISRLAKKFNKPTIAICGAIEDSPELDQLFTATFPIQREFLDLRKAMFKEKTLSNLERTMTNIMKARYWRE
;
A
#
# COMPACT_ATOMS: atom_id res chain seq x y z
N MET A 1 -1.04 27.25 15.95
CA MET A 1 -1.14 26.66 14.60
C MET A 1 -1.17 25.15 14.73
N LYS A 2 -2.14 24.53 14.07
CA LYS A 2 -2.34 23.09 13.95
C LYS A 2 -1.86 22.66 12.56
N ILE A 3 -1.02 21.64 12.49
CA ILE A 3 -0.39 21.17 11.25
C ILE A 3 -0.56 19.66 11.17
N VAL A 4 -1.05 19.18 10.04
CA VAL A 4 -1.08 17.76 9.69
C VAL A 4 0.05 17.49 8.72
N VAL A 5 0.86 16.47 9.00
CA VAL A 5 1.92 16.01 8.10
C VAL A 5 1.63 14.56 7.71
N ALA A 6 1.47 14.33 6.41
CA ALA A 6 1.14 13.03 5.84
C ALA A 6 1.89 12.86 4.51
N ILE A 7 3.19 12.55 4.59
CA ILE A 7 4.09 12.39 3.45
C ILE A 7 4.20 10.90 3.12
N ASP A 8 3.98 10.52 1.86
CA ASP A 8 4.18 9.15 1.39
C ASP A 8 5.67 8.79 1.35
N SER A 9 5.98 7.50 1.32
CA SER A 9 7.33 6.99 1.12
C SER A 9 7.99 7.57 -0.14
N PHE A 10 9.27 7.89 -0.02
CA PHE A 10 10.11 8.18 -1.17
C PHE A 10 10.70 6.83 -1.57
N LYS A 11 10.01 6.12 -2.46
CA LYS A 11 10.33 4.73 -2.86
C LYS A 11 11.84 4.55 -3.11
N GLY A 12 12.44 3.57 -2.42
CA GLY A 12 13.87 3.28 -2.49
C GLY A 12 14.80 4.25 -1.75
N SER A 13 14.27 5.21 -0.99
CA SER A 13 15.04 6.21 -0.22
C SER A 13 14.63 6.27 1.26
N ALA A 14 13.40 6.71 1.56
CA ALA A 14 12.95 6.95 2.92
C ALA A 14 11.48 6.55 3.10
N SER A 15 11.17 5.94 4.24
CA SER A 15 9.80 5.57 4.60
C SER A 15 8.95 6.80 4.95
N SER A 16 7.62 6.68 4.80
CA SER A 16 6.65 7.69 5.20
C SER A 16 6.88 8.14 6.65
N LYS A 17 7.04 7.19 7.57
CA LYS A 17 7.37 7.44 8.98
C LYS A 17 8.61 8.31 9.16
N ALA A 18 9.73 7.97 8.52
CA ALA A 18 10.97 8.72 8.65
C ALA A 18 10.85 10.16 8.11
N LEU A 19 10.12 10.34 7.00
CA LEU A 19 9.86 11.66 6.40
C LEU A 19 8.97 12.51 7.30
N ASN A 20 7.95 11.90 7.90
CA ASN A 20 7.04 12.54 8.84
C ASN A 20 7.75 12.95 10.15
N GLU A 21 8.58 12.08 10.73
CA GLU A 21 9.40 12.38 11.92
C GLU A 21 10.39 13.52 11.66
N ALA A 22 11.09 13.50 10.52
CA ALA A 22 11.99 14.56 10.09
C ALA A 22 11.24 15.89 9.94
N SER A 23 10.04 15.86 9.34
CA SER A 23 9.17 17.02 9.20
C SER A 23 8.71 17.57 10.56
N LEU A 24 8.24 16.70 11.46
CA LEU A 24 7.86 17.06 12.83
C LEU A 24 9.01 17.77 13.55
N LYS A 25 10.21 17.19 13.52
CA LYS A 25 11.41 17.76 14.13
C LYS A 25 11.75 19.13 13.53
N ALA A 26 11.70 19.27 12.21
CA ALA A 26 11.96 20.54 11.54
C ALA A 26 10.92 21.62 11.90
N ILE A 27 9.63 21.27 11.95
CA ILE A 27 8.55 22.18 12.34
C ILE A 27 8.73 22.61 13.80
N LYS A 28 8.91 21.66 14.73
CA LYS A 28 9.07 21.94 16.17
C LYS A 28 10.30 22.78 16.47
N LYS A 29 11.37 22.64 15.69
CA LYS A 29 12.57 23.49 15.81
C LYS A 29 12.29 24.97 15.51
N VAL A 30 11.40 25.27 14.57
CA VAL A 30 11.04 26.65 14.19
C VAL A 30 9.80 27.16 14.93
N MET A 31 8.91 26.26 15.36
CA MET A 31 7.66 26.58 16.04
C MET A 31 7.37 25.57 17.15
N PRO A 32 8.02 25.71 18.33
CA PRO A 32 7.86 24.77 19.44
C PRO A 32 6.41 24.60 19.90
N SER A 33 5.62 25.68 19.83
CA SER A 33 4.21 25.74 20.21
C SER A 33 3.22 25.22 19.16
N ALA A 34 3.66 24.85 17.95
CA ALA A 34 2.78 24.27 16.95
C ALA A 34 2.21 22.93 17.45
N TRP A 35 0.93 22.68 17.22
CA TRP A 35 0.38 21.34 17.36
C TRP A 35 0.58 20.63 16.03
N VAL A 36 1.37 19.55 16.04
CA VAL A 36 1.74 18.82 14.82
C VAL A 36 1.30 17.39 15.01
N GLU A 37 0.47 16.92 14.10
CA GLU A 37 0.03 15.52 14.04
C GLU A 37 0.58 14.91 12.75
N THR A 38 1.17 13.72 12.87
CA THR A 38 1.81 13.04 11.76
C THR A 38 1.10 11.74 11.46
N PHE A 39 0.84 11.47 10.18
CA PHE A 39 0.19 10.26 9.72
C PHE A 39 1.12 9.54 8.76
N THR A 40 1.59 8.35 9.16
CA THR A 40 2.20 7.42 8.22
C THR A 40 1.14 6.99 7.22
N ILE A 41 1.44 7.14 5.93
CA ILE A 41 0.51 6.79 4.84
C ILE A 41 1.07 5.62 4.05
N ALA A 42 0.17 4.75 3.63
CA ALA A 42 0.42 3.69 2.67
C ALA A 42 -0.78 3.54 1.71
N ASP A 43 -0.56 2.87 0.59
CA ASP A 43 -1.55 2.55 -0.45
C ASP A 43 -2.05 1.08 -0.36
N GLY A 44 -1.79 0.42 0.79
CA GLY A 44 -1.94 -1.03 0.95
C GLY A 44 -0.64 -1.80 0.65
N GLY A 45 0.45 -1.13 0.30
CA GLY A 45 1.79 -1.71 0.19
C GLY A 45 2.62 -1.58 1.45
N GLU A 46 3.91 -1.29 1.26
CA GLU A 46 4.89 -1.12 2.33
C GLU A 46 4.49 -0.01 3.32
N GLY A 47 4.55 -0.31 4.61
CA GLY A 47 4.26 0.67 5.67
C GLY A 47 2.78 0.74 6.07
N THR A 48 1.95 -0.17 5.54
CA THR A 48 0.55 -0.30 5.94
C THR A 48 0.44 -0.66 7.43
N LEU A 49 1.26 -1.60 7.92
CA LEU A 49 1.26 -1.95 9.35
C LEU A 49 1.65 -0.76 10.22
N ASP A 50 2.66 0.01 9.79
CA ASP A 50 3.11 1.19 10.53
C ASP A 50 1.98 2.22 10.63
N ALA A 51 1.29 2.51 9.51
CA ALA A 51 0.16 3.45 9.47
C ALA A 51 -0.95 3.10 10.48
N PHE A 52 -1.33 1.82 10.55
CA PHE A 52 -2.34 1.36 11.49
C PHE A 52 -1.85 1.32 12.94
N SER A 53 -0.63 0.83 13.18
CA SER A 53 -0.07 0.69 14.54
C SER A 53 0.11 2.02 15.26
N GLU A 54 0.26 3.13 14.54
CA GLU A 54 0.37 4.47 15.13
C GLU A 54 -0.98 5.03 15.63
N HIS A 55 -2.11 4.51 15.14
CA HIS A 55 -3.44 5.08 15.38
C HIS A 55 -4.44 4.11 15.99
N LEU A 56 -4.19 2.80 15.89
CA LEU A 56 -4.98 1.76 16.51
C LEU A 56 -4.28 1.27 17.77
N ASP A 57 -5.04 1.07 18.84
CA ASP A 57 -4.56 0.38 20.03
C ASP A 57 -4.47 -1.12 19.73
N GLY A 58 -3.32 -1.53 19.22
CA GLY A 58 -3.07 -2.89 18.75
C GLY A 58 -1.63 -3.32 19.02
N GLN A 59 -1.40 -4.62 18.89
CA GLN A 59 -0.10 -5.24 19.08
C GLN A 59 0.34 -5.99 17.83
N LEU A 60 1.64 -5.99 17.55
CA LEU A 60 2.21 -6.84 16.52
C LEU A 60 2.26 -8.28 17.02
N VAL A 61 1.73 -9.19 16.21
CA VAL A 61 1.75 -10.64 16.45
C VAL A 61 2.65 -11.29 15.41
N SER A 62 3.70 -11.97 15.86
CA SER A 62 4.62 -12.71 15.01
C SER A 62 4.14 -14.16 14.80
N VAL A 63 4.07 -14.59 13.54
CA VAL A 63 3.66 -15.93 13.12
C VAL A 63 4.78 -16.59 12.32
N GLU A 64 5.04 -17.86 12.59
CA GLU A 64 5.93 -18.69 11.77
C GLU A 64 5.22 -19.07 10.46
N THR A 65 5.87 -18.79 9.33
CA THR A 65 5.33 -19.04 8.00
C THR A 65 6.47 -19.28 7.00
N VAL A 66 6.14 -19.34 5.70
CA VAL A 66 7.10 -19.38 4.62
C VAL A 66 7.01 -18.13 3.75
N ASP A 67 8.12 -17.71 3.16
CA ASP A 67 8.15 -16.63 2.18
C ASP A 67 7.65 -17.09 0.80
N LEU A 68 7.71 -16.19 -0.18
CA LEU A 68 7.28 -16.47 -1.56
C LEU A 68 8.05 -17.61 -2.24
N ILE A 69 9.26 -17.97 -1.82
CA ILE A 69 10.04 -19.07 -2.40
C ILE A 69 10.09 -20.30 -1.47
N GLY A 70 9.33 -20.31 -0.39
CA GLY A 70 9.18 -21.43 0.53
C GLY A 70 10.20 -21.48 1.67
N GLN A 71 10.97 -20.41 1.90
CA GLN A 71 11.89 -20.33 3.04
C GLN A 71 11.14 -19.99 4.33
N GLU A 72 11.52 -20.63 5.43
CA GLU A 72 10.93 -20.35 6.75
C GLU A 72 11.26 -18.92 7.20
N ILE A 73 10.23 -18.18 7.59
CA ILE A 73 10.33 -16.81 8.09
C ILE A 73 9.39 -16.60 9.28
N LYS A 74 9.63 -15.52 10.01
CA LYS A 74 8.63 -14.94 10.92
C LYS A 74 8.07 -13.69 10.27
N ALA A 75 6.76 -13.57 10.27
CA ALA A 75 6.06 -12.41 9.74
C ALA A 75 5.09 -11.87 10.77
N ASP A 76 5.00 -10.55 10.83
CA ASP A 76 4.14 -9.84 11.76
C ASP A 76 2.84 -9.40 11.09
N TYR A 77 1.76 -9.40 11.85
CA TYR A 77 0.53 -8.68 11.52
C TYR A 77 0.09 -7.85 12.73
N LEU A 78 -0.71 -6.82 12.50
CA LEU A 78 -1.28 -6.01 13.58
C LEU A 78 -2.59 -6.63 14.05
N LEU A 79 -2.71 -6.88 15.35
CA LEU A 79 -3.94 -7.28 16.02
C LEU A 79 -4.49 -6.11 16.85
N ALA A 80 -5.66 -5.61 16.51
CA ALA A 80 -6.36 -4.55 17.23
C ALA A 80 -7.82 -4.95 17.49
N ASP A 81 -8.14 -5.35 18.72
CA ASP A 81 -9.44 -5.95 19.08
C ASP A 81 -9.82 -7.14 18.16
N LYS A 82 -10.86 -7.00 17.34
CA LYS A 82 -11.31 -8.03 16.38
C LYS A 82 -10.79 -7.83 14.95
N LEU A 83 -9.92 -6.84 14.74
CA LEU A 83 -9.31 -6.53 13.47
C LEU A 83 -7.88 -7.08 13.40
N ALA A 84 -7.57 -7.80 12.33
CA ALA A 84 -6.21 -8.05 11.91
C ALA A 84 -5.87 -7.24 10.66
N VAL A 85 -4.68 -6.64 10.64
CA VAL A 85 -4.10 -6.03 9.43
C VAL A 85 -2.85 -6.80 9.05
N ILE A 86 -2.81 -7.32 7.82
CA ILE A 86 -1.71 -8.09 7.24
C ILE A 86 -1.14 -7.30 6.06
N GLU A 87 0.18 -7.06 6.07
CA GLU A 87 0.87 -6.45 4.92
C GLU A 87 1.53 -7.54 4.09
N SER A 88 0.96 -7.86 2.92
CA SER A 88 1.41 -9.02 2.14
C SER A 88 2.88 -8.92 1.72
N ALA A 89 3.40 -7.71 1.44
CA ALA A 89 4.80 -7.48 1.10
C ALA A 89 5.78 -7.96 2.19
N LYS A 90 5.38 -8.02 3.47
CA LYS A 90 6.25 -8.54 4.54
C LYS A 90 6.51 -10.05 4.42
N ILE A 91 5.68 -10.78 3.67
CA ILE A 91 5.76 -12.23 3.45
C ILE A 91 6.22 -12.50 2.02
N ILE A 92 5.58 -11.83 1.06
CA ILE A 92 5.69 -12.11 -0.37
C ILE A 92 6.12 -10.89 -1.17
N GLY A 93 6.91 -9.99 -0.58
CA GLY A 93 7.41 -8.77 -1.21
C GLY A 93 8.37 -9.03 -2.36
N LEU A 94 8.33 -8.17 -3.38
CA LEU A 94 9.25 -8.21 -4.52
C LEU A 94 10.69 -7.92 -4.10
N ASP A 95 10.88 -7.13 -3.05
CA ASP A 95 12.18 -6.77 -2.44
C ASP A 95 12.90 -7.95 -1.78
N LYS A 96 12.21 -9.09 -1.57
CA LYS A 96 12.76 -10.29 -0.94
C LYS A 96 13.44 -11.25 -1.93
N ILE A 97 13.29 -11.01 -3.23
CA ILE A 97 13.84 -11.87 -4.27
C ILE A 97 14.62 -11.06 -5.29
N THR A 98 15.52 -11.73 -6.01
CA THR A 98 16.04 -11.23 -7.28
C THR A 98 15.12 -11.72 -8.39
N PRO A 99 14.38 -10.83 -9.09
CA PRO A 99 13.45 -11.24 -10.14
C PRO A 99 14.15 -12.01 -11.26
N SER A 100 13.59 -13.15 -11.62
CA SER A 100 14.06 -14.02 -12.69
C SER A 100 12.90 -14.90 -13.20
N PRO A 101 13.03 -15.50 -14.39
CA PRO A 101 12.05 -16.46 -14.91
C PRO A 101 11.74 -17.58 -13.90
N GLU A 102 12.79 -18.11 -13.26
CA GLU A 102 12.67 -19.14 -12.23
C GLU A 102 11.88 -18.68 -10.99
N THR A 103 12.17 -17.47 -10.49
CA THR A 103 11.45 -16.95 -9.32
C THR A 103 10.01 -16.59 -9.66
N PHE A 104 9.74 -16.08 -10.87
CA PHE A 104 8.38 -15.81 -11.35
C PHE A 104 7.49 -17.05 -11.31
N VAL A 105 8.01 -18.20 -11.76
CA VAL A 105 7.27 -19.48 -11.77
C VAL A 105 7.13 -20.07 -10.37
N LYS A 106 8.15 -19.96 -9.52
CA LYS A 106 8.16 -20.59 -8.19
C LYS A 106 7.44 -19.78 -7.11
N ALA A 107 7.38 -18.45 -7.27
CA ALA A 107 6.86 -17.56 -6.23
C ALA A 107 5.40 -17.89 -5.88
N SER A 108 5.11 -18.13 -4.60
CA SER A 108 3.79 -18.52 -4.11
C SER A 108 3.29 -17.61 -2.99
N SER A 109 1.98 -17.36 -2.97
CA SER A 109 1.29 -16.62 -1.91
C SER A 109 0.93 -17.48 -0.68
N TYR A 110 1.38 -18.74 -0.64
CA TYR A 110 1.00 -19.74 0.37
C TYR A 110 1.22 -19.29 1.83
N GLY A 111 2.32 -18.59 2.11
CA GLY A 111 2.66 -18.15 3.46
C GLY A 111 1.63 -17.22 4.11
N LEU A 112 0.82 -16.51 3.32
CA LEU A 112 -0.21 -15.60 3.86
C LEU A 112 -1.28 -16.33 4.66
N GLY A 113 -1.60 -17.58 4.33
CA GLY A 113 -2.65 -18.32 5.03
C GLY A 113 -2.35 -18.58 6.50
N ALA A 114 -1.07 -18.68 6.87
CA ALA A 114 -0.67 -18.87 8.27
C ALA A 114 -1.13 -17.69 9.15
N LEU A 115 -0.99 -16.46 8.65
CA LEU A 115 -1.38 -15.24 9.37
C LEU A 115 -2.90 -15.12 9.46
N VAL A 116 -3.63 -15.44 8.38
CA VAL A 116 -5.10 -15.44 8.39
C VAL A 116 -5.64 -16.47 9.38
N LYS A 117 -5.08 -17.69 9.39
CA LYS A 117 -5.46 -18.74 10.35
C LYS A 117 -5.20 -18.33 11.79
N ASP A 118 -4.02 -17.76 12.07
CA ASP A 118 -3.66 -17.30 13.41
C ASP A 118 -4.59 -16.15 13.85
N ALA A 119 -4.87 -15.17 12.98
CA ALA A 119 -5.81 -14.08 13.27
C ALA A 119 -7.22 -14.58 13.61
N VAL A 120 -7.77 -15.51 12.80
CA VAL A 120 -9.09 -16.09 13.09
C VAL A 120 -9.07 -16.89 14.39
N ALA A 121 -8.02 -17.66 14.66
CA ALA A 121 -7.88 -18.42 15.91
C ALA A 121 -7.83 -17.51 17.16
N ARG A 122 -7.40 -16.26 17.00
CA ARG A 122 -7.42 -15.22 18.06
C ARG A 122 -8.75 -14.47 18.16
N GLY A 123 -9.75 -14.83 17.36
CA GLY A 123 -11.09 -14.26 17.41
C GLY A 123 -11.29 -13.03 16.53
N CYS A 124 -10.39 -12.76 15.57
CA CYS A 124 -10.62 -11.71 14.60
C CYS A 124 -11.82 -12.03 13.71
N THR A 125 -12.69 -11.04 13.54
CA THR A 125 -13.85 -11.08 12.62
C THR A 125 -13.66 -10.15 11.43
N GLU A 126 -12.62 -9.33 11.44
CA GLU A 126 -12.26 -8.44 10.33
C GLU A 126 -10.77 -8.63 10.00
N ILE A 127 -10.44 -8.86 8.73
CA ILE A 127 -9.06 -9.03 8.27
C ILE A 127 -8.83 -8.15 7.05
N PHE A 128 -7.85 -7.27 7.16
CA PHE A 128 -7.45 -6.36 6.10
C PHE A 128 -6.09 -6.83 5.57
N ILE A 129 -5.99 -7.06 4.27
CA ILE A 129 -4.75 -7.50 3.62
C ILE A 129 -4.30 -6.41 2.64
N GLY A 130 -3.15 -5.80 2.91
CA GLY A 130 -2.47 -4.90 1.98
C GLY A 130 -1.93 -5.66 0.77
N LEU A 131 -2.28 -5.25 -0.45
CA LEU A 131 -1.93 -5.91 -1.71
C LEU A 131 -0.86 -5.17 -2.53
N GLY A 132 -0.17 -4.19 -1.96
CA GLY A 132 0.92 -3.48 -2.64
C GLY A 132 2.27 -4.21 -2.50
N GLY A 133 3.16 -4.05 -3.49
CA GLY A 133 4.57 -4.44 -3.37
C GLY A 133 4.91 -5.94 -3.47
N THR A 134 3.98 -6.79 -3.87
CA THR A 134 4.18 -8.26 -3.93
C THR A 134 5.08 -8.71 -5.09
N GLY A 135 5.86 -9.77 -4.87
CA GLY A 135 6.69 -10.47 -5.87
C GLY A 135 6.05 -11.71 -6.49
N THR A 136 4.86 -12.13 -6.05
CA THR A 136 4.19 -13.34 -6.56
C THR A 136 3.34 -13.06 -7.80
N SER A 137 3.18 -14.06 -8.66
CA SER A 137 2.26 -14.02 -9.81
C SER A 137 1.46 -15.31 -9.94
N ASP A 138 1.12 -15.93 -8.81
CA ASP A 138 0.54 -17.27 -8.71
C ASP A 138 -0.99 -17.27 -8.76
N GLY A 139 -1.64 -16.22 -9.25
CA GLY A 139 -3.10 -16.12 -9.30
C GLY A 139 -3.79 -16.09 -7.92
N GLY A 140 -3.03 -15.97 -6.82
CA GLY A 140 -3.55 -16.17 -5.47
C GLY A 140 -3.83 -17.65 -5.12
N PHE A 141 -3.39 -18.61 -5.95
CA PHE A 141 -3.57 -20.03 -5.71
C PHE A 141 -2.89 -20.52 -4.45
N GLY A 142 -1.66 -20.05 -4.17
CA GLY A 142 -0.94 -20.40 -2.94
C GLY A 142 -1.76 -20.05 -1.71
N PHE A 143 -2.28 -18.82 -1.67
CA PHE A 143 -3.11 -18.33 -0.58
C PHE A 143 -4.41 -19.14 -0.43
N LEU A 144 -5.15 -19.36 -1.51
CA LEU A 144 -6.36 -20.20 -1.48
C LEU A 144 -6.06 -21.62 -0.95
N LYS A 145 -5.03 -22.27 -1.50
CA LYS A 145 -4.61 -23.62 -1.10
C LYS A 145 -4.21 -23.66 0.37
N SER A 146 -3.48 -22.66 0.84
CA SER A 146 -3.07 -22.58 2.25
C SER A 146 -4.26 -22.53 3.21
N LEU A 147 -5.43 -22.06 2.75
CA LEU A 147 -6.66 -21.95 3.52
C LEU A 147 -7.60 -23.16 3.37
N GLY A 148 -7.23 -24.18 2.58
CA GLY A 148 -8.04 -25.38 2.35
C GLY A 148 -8.88 -25.33 1.08
N PHE A 149 -8.61 -24.41 0.14
CA PHE A 149 -9.32 -24.40 -1.14
C PHE A 149 -8.90 -25.59 -2.00
N ASN A 150 -9.89 -26.37 -2.44
CA ASN A 150 -9.70 -27.47 -3.36
C ASN A 150 -9.97 -26.98 -4.80
N PRO A 151 -8.95 -26.96 -5.68
CA PRO A 151 -9.11 -26.48 -7.06
C PRO A 151 -10.03 -27.38 -7.89
N ASP A 152 -10.23 -28.64 -7.51
CA ASP A 152 -11.04 -29.58 -8.27
C ASP A 152 -12.54 -29.38 -8.05
N THR A 153 -12.93 -29.22 -6.79
CA THR A 153 -14.31 -28.90 -6.42
C THR A 153 -14.61 -27.41 -6.52
N CYS A 154 -13.56 -26.58 -6.61
CA CYS A 154 -13.65 -25.15 -6.37
C CYS A 154 -14.37 -24.87 -5.05
N GLN A 155 -14.13 -25.64 -4.00
CA GLN A 155 -14.74 -25.45 -2.67
C GLN A 155 -13.68 -25.19 -1.61
N LEU A 156 -14.07 -24.50 -0.55
CA LEU A 156 -13.22 -24.34 0.62
C LEU A 156 -13.48 -25.54 1.55
N GLU A 157 -12.49 -26.41 1.71
CA GLU A 157 -12.51 -27.60 2.56
C GLU A 157 -11.72 -27.28 3.83
N SER A 158 -12.29 -26.41 4.66
CA SER A 158 -11.65 -25.84 5.85
C SER A 158 -12.65 -25.68 6.98
N ASP A 159 -12.19 -25.78 8.23
CA ASP A 159 -12.99 -25.48 9.42
C ASP A 159 -13.18 -23.96 9.62
N LEU A 160 -12.50 -23.13 8.83
CA LEU A 160 -12.67 -21.68 8.87
C LEU A 160 -13.97 -21.25 8.17
N ASP A 161 -14.87 -20.64 8.93
CA ASP A 161 -16.09 -20.05 8.39
C ASP A 161 -15.85 -18.62 7.91
N PHE A 162 -15.51 -18.47 6.62
CA PHE A 162 -15.33 -17.16 5.98
C PHE A 162 -16.64 -16.37 5.83
N SER A 163 -17.82 -17.00 6.01
CA SER A 163 -19.10 -16.28 5.89
C SER A 163 -19.34 -15.30 7.05
N GLN A 164 -18.67 -15.51 8.17
CA GLN A 164 -18.70 -14.63 9.35
C GLN A 164 -17.49 -13.69 9.41
N LEU A 165 -16.58 -13.78 8.43
CA LEU A 165 -15.34 -13.02 8.38
C LEU A 165 -15.46 -11.89 7.35
N THR A 166 -15.25 -10.67 7.79
CA THR A 166 -15.07 -9.53 6.87
C THR A 166 -13.64 -9.54 6.36
N LEU A 167 -13.42 -10.00 5.13
CA LEU A 167 -12.12 -10.02 4.48
C LEU A 167 -12.01 -8.88 3.46
N VAL A 168 -11.02 -8.00 3.63
CA VAL A 168 -10.83 -6.82 2.78
C VAL A 168 -9.42 -6.82 2.20
N GLY A 169 -9.31 -6.81 0.87
CA GLY A 169 -8.07 -6.52 0.17
C GLY A 169 -7.91 -5.02 -0.06
N LEU A 170 -6.76 -4.44 0.28
CA LEU A 170 -6.46 -3.03 0.06
C LEU A 170 -5.56 -2.89 -1.17
N ALA A 171 -6.10 -2.31 -2.24
CA ALA A 171 -5.38 -2.09 -3.49
C ALA A 171 -5.85 -0.83 -4.20
N ASP A 172 -4.91 -0.05 -4.75
CA ASP A 172 -5.20 1.14 -5.57
C ASP A 172 -5.13 0.87 -7.08
N VAL A 173 -4.98 -0.40 -7.47
CA VAL A 173 -5.01 -0.84 -8.88
C VAL A 173 -6.33 -1.53 -9.19
N SER A 174 -6.88 -1.24 -10.38
CA SER A 174 -8.16 -1.81 -10.84
C SER A 174 -7.98 -2.91 -11.89
N ASN A 175 -6.76 -3.41 -12.09
CA ASN A 175 -6.47 -4.41 -13.11
C ASN A 175 -7.38 -5.65 -13.00
N PRO A 176 -7.95 -6.14 -14.11
CA PRO A 176 -8.70 -7.39 -14.13
C PRO A 176 -7.80 -8.60 -13.84
N TYR A 177 -8.39 -9.79 -13.71
CA TYR A 177 -7.65 -10.99 -13.37
C TYR A 177 -6.73 -11.46 -14.52
N TYR A 178 -7.25 -11.61 -15.74
CA TYR A 178 -6.47 -12.07 -16.90
C TYR A 178 -6.65 -11.17 -18.13
N GLY A 179 -5.91 -11.46 -19.20
CA GLY A 179 -5.95 -10.77 -20.49
C GLY A 179 -4.92 -9.64 -20.59
N PRO A 180 -5.00 -8.78 -21.63
CA PRO A 180 -3.97 -7.78 -21.91
C PRO A 180 -3.65 -6.81 -20.75
N ASN A 181 -4.66 -6.53 -19.90
CA ASN A 181 -4.53 -5.70 -18.70
C ASN A 181 -4.57 -6.52 -17.40
N GLY A 182 -4.52 -7.85 -17.49
CA GLY A 182 -4.51 -8.80 -16.38
C GLY A 182 -3.24 -8.72 -15.54
N PHE A 183 -3.19 -9.46 -14.43
CA PHE A 183 -2.07 -9.34 -13.50
C PHE A 183 -0.74 -9.79 -14.11
N ALA A 184 -0.73 -10.87 -14.89
CA ALA A 184 0.48 -11.44 -15.45
C ALA A 184 1.05 -10.54 -16.58
N PRO A 185 0.27 -10.12 -17.58
CA PRO A 185 0.79 -9.23 -18.64
C PRO A 185 1.20 -7.85 -18.13
N THR A 186 0.51 -7.31 -17.11
CA THR A 186 0.80 -5.97 -16.59
C THR A 186 2.02 -5.96 -15.68
N PHE A 187 2.14 -6.93 -14.76
CA PHE A 187 3.12 -6.89 -13.69
C PHE A 187 4.15 -8.02 -13.73
N GLY A 188 4.05 -8.94 -14.69
CA GLY A 188 4.92 -10.11 -14.74
C GLY A 188 6.38 -9.79 -15.05
N LEU A 189 6.63 -8.81 -15.93
CA LEU A 189 8.00 -8.41 -16.32
C LEU A 189 8.82 -7.93 -15.13
N GLN A 190 8.26 -7.05 -14.29
CA GLN A 190 8.95 -6.56 -13.09
C GLN A 190 9.16 -7.65 -12.03
N LYS A 191 8.38 -8.74 -12.08
CA LYS A 191 8.49 -9.93 -11.21
C LYS A 191 9.42 -11.00 -11.80
N GLY A 192 10.03 -10.73 -12.95
CA GLY A 192 11.04 -11.59 -13.56
C GLY A 192 10.54 -12.53 -14.66
N GLY A 193 9.23 -12.55 -14.93
CA GLY A 193 8.65 -13.43 -15.95
C GLY A 193 9.11 -13.06 -17.36
N ASN A 194 9.43 -14.06 -18.17
CA ASN A 194 9.63 -13.87 -19.60
C ASN A 194 8.28 -13.93 -20.36
N GLN A 195 8.29 -13.65 -21.67
CA GLN A 195 7.06 -13.62 -22.48
C GLN A 195 6.31 -14.96 -22.48
N GLU A 196 7.02 -16.09 -22.50
CA GLU A 196 6.42 -17.42 -22.51
C GLU A 196 5.74 -17.74 -21.18
N GLU A 197 6.43 -17.46 -20.06
CA GLU A 197 5.91 -17.67 -18.71
C GLU A 197 4.73 -16.78 -18.39
N ILE A 198 4.79 -15.51 -18.81
CA ILE A 198 3.69 -14.55 -18.64
C ILE A 198 2.45 -15.02 -19.42
N ALA A 199 2.62 -15.44 -20.67
CA ALA A 199 1.52 -15.96 -21.48
C ALA A 199 0.95 -17.26 -20.90
N ALA A 200 1.81 -18.16 -20.41
CA ALA A 200 1.37 -19.38 -19.74
C ALA A 200 0.55 -19.08 -18.48
N MET A 201 1.01 -18.14 -17.64
CA MET A 201 0.30 -17.75 -16.43
C MET A 201 -1.05 -17.06 -16.74
N ASP A 202 -1.11 -16.20 -17.75
CA ASP A 202 -2.37 -15.57 -18.17
C ASP A 202 -3.40 -16.60 -18.65
N ASN A 203 -2.96 -17.63 -19.38
CA ASN A 203 -3.82 -18.75 -19.78
C ASN A 203 -4.33 -19.57 -18.58
N ILE A 204 -3.46 -19.84 -17.60
CA ILE A 204 -3.85 -20.53 -16.35
C ILE A 204 -4.88 -19.69 -15.59
N ALA A 205 -4.67 -18.38 -15.48
CA ALA A 205 -5.60 -17.46 -14.83
C ALA A 205 -6.96 -17.43 -15.55
N CYS A 206 -6.98 -17.38 -16.88
CA CYS A 206 -8.20 -17.46 -17.68
C CYS A 206 -8.98 -18.76 -17.43
N ALA A 207 -8.31 -19.91 -17.47
CA ALA A 207 -8.94 -21.21 -17.23
C ALA A 207 -9.55 -21.29 -15.82
N PHE A 208 -8.84 -20.76 -14.82
CA PHE A 208 -9.35 -20.72 -13.45
C PHE A 208 -10.56 -19.80 -13.27
N ALA A 209 -10.51 -18.60 -13.85
CA ALA A 209 -11.64 -17.68 -13.80
C ALA A 209 -12.90 -18.28 -14.42
N ASN A 210 -12.76 -18.97 -15.55
CA ASN A 210 -13.87 -19.68 -16.19
C ASN A 210 -14.41 -20.79 -15.28
N ARG A 211 -13.55 -21.60 -14.66
CA ARG A 211 -13.96 -22.66 -13.73
C ARG A 211 -14.69 -22.11 -12.51
N ILE A 212 -14.19 -21.02 -11.91
CA ILE A 212 -14.85 -20.35 -10.77
C ILE A 212 -16.22 -19.80 -11.19
N LYS A 213 -16.32 -19.21 -12.38
CA LYS A 213 -17.59 -18.70 -12.91
C LYS A 213 -18.61 -19.83 -13.13
N GLU A 214 -18.18 -20.97 -13.67
CA GLU A 214 -19.05 -22.13 -13.90
C GLU A 214 -19.50 -22.79 -12.59
N GLN A 215 -18.59 -22.98 -11.63
CA GLN A 215 -18.85 -23.74 -10.40
C GLN A 215 -19.48 -22.90 -9.29
N ARG A 216 -19.18 -21.60 -9.23
CA ARG A 216 -19.63 -20.69 -8.16
C ARG A 216 -20.49 -19.53 -8.64
N GLY A 217 -20.63 -19.33 -9.95
CA GLY A 217 -21.30 -18.14 -10.51
C GLY A 217 -20.55 -16.82 -10.30
N LEU A 218 -19.29 -16.87 -9.83
CA LEU A 218 -18.48 -15.69 -9.54
C LEU A 218 -17.62 -15.31 -10.75
N ASP A 219 -17.91 -14.17 -11.37
CA ASP A 219 -17.13 -13.66 -12.50
C ASP A 219 -15.95 -12.82 -12.02
N LEU A 220 -14.80 -13.47 -11.80
CA LEU A 220 -13.56 -12.81 -11.36
C LEU A 220 -13.08 -11.72 -12.32
N GLN A 221 -13.40 -11.83 -13.61
CA GLN A 221 -12.97 -10.85 -14.61
C GLN A 221 -13.74 -9.52 -14.48
N SER A 222 -14.95 -9.54 -13.91
CA SER A 222 -15.78 -8.36 -13.68
C SER A 222 -15.41 -7.57 -12.42
N ILE A 223 -14.58 -8.14 -11.54
CA ILE A 223 -14.21 -7.54 -10.26
C ILE A 223 -13.01 -6.61 -10.46
N ALA A 224 -13.22 -5.32 -10.21
CA ALA A 224 -12.15 -4.33 -10.24
C ALA A 224 -11.08 -4.68 -9.18
N GLY A 225 -9.82 -4.77 -9.61
CA GLY A 225 -8.71 -5.12 -8.71
C GLY A 225 -8.54 -6.62 -8.47
N ALA A 226 -9.27 -7.50 -9.18
CA ALA A 226 -9.05 -8.95 -9.09
C ALA A 226 -7.60 -9.37 -9.42
N GLY A 227 -6.93 -8.61 -10.30
CA GLY A 227 -5.52 -8.82 -10.64
C GLY A 227 -4.52 -8.24 -9.63
N ALA A 228 -4.98 -7.55 -8.58
CA ALA A 228 -4.09 -6.97 -7.57
C ALA A 228 -3.19 -8.05 -6.95
N ALA A 229 -1.94 -7.68 -6.64
CA ALA A 229 -0.95 -8.57 -6.02
C ALA A 229 -0.76 -9.92 -6.73
N GLY A 230 -0.77 -9.94 -8.07
CA GLY A 230 -0.56 -11.18 -8.83
C GLY A 230 -1.75 -12.15 -8.75
N GLY A 231 -2.97 -11.62 -8.61
CA GLY A 231 -4.20 -12.39 -8.54
C GLY A 231 -4.73 -12.64 -7.12
N LEU A 232 -4.07 -12.13 -6.09
CA LEU A 232 -4.56 -12.21 -4.71
C LEU A 232 -5.89 -11.49 -4.50
N GLY A 233 -6.17 -10.42 -5.26
CA GLY A 233 -7.50 -9.79 -5.25
C GLY A 233 -8.61 -10.78 -5.61
N ALA A 234 -8.41 -11.61 -6.64
CA ALA A 234 -9.35 -12.66 -7.00
C ALA A 234 -9.48 -13.74 -5.93
N ALA A 235 -8.38 -14.14 -5.29
CA ALA A 235 -8.42 -15.08 -4.18
C ALA A 235 -9.25 -14.56 -3.00
N ILE A 236 -9.12 -13.28 -2.65
CA ILE A 236 -9.97 -12.62 -1.65
C ILE A 236 -11.45 -12.68 -2.06
N ALA A 237 -11.76 -12.37 -3.31
CA ALA A 237 -13.13 -12.46 -3.82
C ALA A 237 -13.69 -13.90 -3.79
N VAL A 238 -12.86 -14.91 -4.12
CA VAL A 238 -13.24 -16.34 -4.02
C VAL A 238 -13.60 -16.71 -2.57
N LEU A 239 -12.95 -16.11 -1.58
CA LEU A 239 -13.25 -16.31 -0.16
C LEU A 239 -14.45 -15.48 0.33
N GLY A 240 -15.13 -14.74 -0.56
CA GLY A 240 -16.26 -13.87 -0.21
C GLY A 240 -15.85 -12.49 0.29
N GLY A 241 -14.57 -12.14 0.23
CA GLY A 241 -14.06 -10.82 0.57
C GLY A 241 -14.25 -9.79 -0.54
N GLU A 242 -13.90 -8.55 -0.23
CA GLU A 242 -14.00 -7.40 -1.13
C GLU A 242 -12.66 -6.70 -1.33
N ILE A 243 -12.48 -6.06 -2.48
CA ILE A 243 -11.32 -5.20 -2.75
C ILE A 243 -11.76 -3.76 -2.56
N LYS A 244 -11.04 -3.01 -1.73
CA LYS A 244 -11.30 -1.58 -1.45
C LYS A 244 -10.07 -0.74 -1.79
N PRO A 245 -10.27 0.55 -2.16
CA PRO A 245 -9.16 1.49 -2.32
C PRO A 245 -8.32 1.56 -1.04
N GLY A 246 -7.03 1.34 -1.19
CA GLY A 246 -6.09 1.20 -0.08
C GLY A 246 -5.94 2.50 0.69
N PHE A 247 -5.54 3.57 0.01
CA PHE A 247 -5.35 4.88 0.64
C PHE A 247 -6.61 5.38 1.35
N GLU A 248 -7.77 5.37 0.68
CA GLU A 248 -9.01 5.91 1.24
C GLU A 248 -9.45 5.13 2.50
N THR A 249 -9.30 3.82 2.47
CA THR A 249 -9.67 2.96 3.60
C THR A 249 -8.75 3.20 4.78
N ILE A 250 -7.43 3.26 4.56
CA ILE A 250 -6.44 3.56 5.59
C ILE A 250 -6.69 4.95 6.18
N ALA A 251 -6.82 5.98 5.33
CA ALA A 251 -7.07 7.36 5.74
C ALA A 251 -8.31 7.50 6.62
N ARG A 252 -9.40 6.78 6.30
CA ARG A 252 -10.61 6.75 7.12
C ARG A 252 -10.36 6.11 8.48
N MET A 253 -9.69 4.97 8.51
CA MET A 253 -9.46 4.22 9.75
C MET A 253 -8.52 4.93 10.72
N ILE A 254 -7.49 5.59 10.21
CA ILE A 254 -6.58 6.42 11.03
C ILE A 254 -7.16 7.81 11.35
N ARG A 255 -8.41 8.09 10.94
CA ARG A 255 -9.13 9.36 11.16
C ARG A 255 -8.40 10.59 10.59
N LEU A 256 -7.68 10.40 9.48
CA LEU A 256 -6.95 11.47 8.80
C LEU A 256 -7.89 12.62 8.38
N GLU A 257 -9.08 12.31 7.86
CA GLU A 257 -10.06 13.33 7.44
C GLU A 257 -10.51 14.23 8.60
N GLU A 258 -10.74 13.64 9.78
CA GLU A 258 -11.13 14.38 10.98
C GLU A 258 -10.02 15.33 11.46
N SER A 259 -8.77 14.86 11.41
CA SER A 259 -7.60 15.68 11.75
C SER A 259 -7.40 16.83 10.76
N ILE A 260 -7.50 16.56 9.46
CA ILE A 260 -7.43 17.57 8.40
C ILE A 260 -8.51 18.63 8.59
N ASN A 261 -9.75 18.27 8.91
CA ASN A 261 -10.81 19.25 9.16
C ASN A 261 -10.45 20.25 10.29
N ARG A 262 -9.69 19.79 11.30
CA ARG A 262 -9.31 20.57 12.48
C ARG A 262 -7.96 21.28 12.35
N THR A 263 -7.26 21.14 11.22
CA THR A 263 -5.92 21.72 11.01
C THR A 263 -5.97 23.14 10.43
N ASP A 264 -4.85 23.86 10.51
CA ASP A 264 -4.62 25.13 9.81
C ASP A 264 -3.81 24.93 8.52
N LEU A 265 -2.99 23.87 8.44
CA LEU A 265 -2.14 23.55 7.31
C LEU A 265 -1.98 22.03 7.16
N VAL A 266 -1.99 21.56 5.91
CA VAL A 266 -1.66 20.18 5.55
C VAL A 266 -0.33 20.17 4.80
N ILE A 267 0.53 19.23 5.15
CA ILE A 267 1.80 18.98 4.48
C ILE A 267 1.78 17.54 4.00
N THR A 268 2.08 17.34 2.72
CA THR A 268 2.14 16.04 2.09
C THR A 268 3.30 15.97 1.11
N GLY A 269 3.50 14.85 0.42
CA GLY A 269 4.59 14.69 -0.53
C GLY A 269 4.83 13.24 -0.91
N GLU A 270 5.64 13.04 -1.95
CA GLU A 270 6.10 11.73 -2.43
C GLU A 270 7.45 11.86 -3.14
N GLY A 271 8.06 10.74 -3.51
CA GLY A 271 9.35 10.74 -4.20
C GLY A 271 9.37 11.51 -5.52
N ASN A 272 8.31 11.40 -6.33
CA ASN A 272 8.18 12.11 -7.60
C ASN A 272 6.73 12.53 -7.85
N LEU A 273 6.47 13.83 -7.90
CA LEU A 273 5.15 14.37 -8.19
C LEU A 273 5.04 14.68 -9.70
N ASP A 274 4.26 13.87 -10.41
CA ASP A 274 4.01 13.99 -11.86
C ASP A 274 2.52 14.23 -12.15
N ALA A 275 2.23 14.89 -13.27
CA ALA A 275 0.87 15.30 -13.63
C ALA A 275 0.03 14.14 -14.19
N GLN A 276 0.67 13.11 -14.74
CA GLN A 276 0.00 12.01 -15.44
C GLN A 276 -0.77 11.05 -14.51
N SER A 277 -0.52 11.10 -13.21
CA SER A 277 -1.03 10.11 -12.25
C SER A 277 -2.20 10.60 -11.39
N GLN A 278 -2.98 11.59 -11.87
CA GLN A 278 -3.99 12.33 -11.06
C GLN A 278 -5.03 11.47 -10.31
N ALA A 279 -5.18 10.18 -10.61
CA ALA A 279 -6.19 9.33 -9.98
C ALA A 279 -5.66 8.48 -8.80
N GLY A 280 -4.34 8.26 -8.66
CA GLY A 280 -3.84 7.22 -7.76
C GLY A 280 -2.73 7.62 -6.77
N LYS A 281 -2.27 8.88 -6.77
CA LYS A 281 -1.16 9.30 -5.90
C LYS A 281 -1.63 9.87 -4.56
N VAL A 282 -0.94 9.47 -3.49
CA VAL A 282 -1.22 9.86 -2.11
C VAL A 282 -1.29 11.40 -1.92
N PRO A 283 -0.33 12.23 -2.41
CA PRO A 283 -0.40 13.68 -2.23
C PRO A 283 -1.62 14.33 -2.87
N VAL A 284 -2.04 13.83 -4.04
CA VAL A 284 -3.24 14.33 -4.73
C VAL A 284 -4.50 13.97 -3.95
N ALA A 285 -4.59 12.75 -3.43
CA ALA A 285 -5.71 12.31 -2.62
C ALA A 285 -5.82 13.12 -1.30
N ILE A 286 -4.70 13.38 -0.64
CA ILE A 286 -4.63 14.25 0.56
C ILE A 286 -5.03 15.69 0.22
N SER A 287 -4.54 16.25 -0.89
CA SER A 287 -4.93 17.58 -1.35
C SER A 287 -6.45 17.67 -1.59
N ARG A 288 -7.04 16.69 -2.28
CA ARG A 288 -8.49 16.63 -2.51
C ARG A 288 -9.26 16.56 -1.19
N LEU A 289 -8.78 15.77 -0.24
CA LEU A 289 -9.36 15.65 1.10
C LEU A 289 -9.32 16.98 1.85
N ALA A 290 -8.17 17.66 1.84
CA ALA A 290 -7.96 18.97 2.45
C ALA A 290 -8.82 20.07 1.83
N LYS A 291 -9.01 20.04 0.50
CA LYS A 291 -9.87 20.97 -0.22
C LYS A 291 -11.33 20.90 0.21
N LYS A 292 -11.85 19.73 0.59
CA LYS A 292 -13.23 19.61 1.13
C LYS A 292 -13.48 20.55 2.31
N PHE A 293 -12.43 20.85 3.08
CA PHE A 293 -12.47 21.70 4.26
C PHE A 293 -11.74 23.05 4.06
N ASN A 294 -11.44 23.42 2.81
CA ASN A 294 -10.69 24.63 2.44
C ASN A 294 -9.36 24.79 3.17
N LYS A 295 -8.62 23.68 3.39
CA LYS A 295 -7.32 23.70 4.07
C LYS A 295 -6.17 23.92 3.08
N PRO A 296 -5.25 24.85 3.35
CA PRO A 296 -4.07 25.00 2.51
C PRO A 296 -3.21 23.74 2.60
N THR A 297 -2.69 23.30 1.46
CA THR A 297 -1.90 22.06 1.36
C THR A 297 -0.58 22.35 0.66
N ILE A 298 0.53 22.02 1.31
CA ILE A 298 1.88 22.15 0.73
C ILE A 298 2.40 20.76 0.41
N ALA A 299 2.87 20.55 -0.83
CA ALA A 299 3.57 19.33 -1.21
C ALA A 299 5.09 19.53 -1.14
N ILE A 300 5.79 18.61 -0.49
CA ILE A 300 7.26 18.58 -0.45
C ILE A 300 7.74 17.24 -1.02
N CYS A 301 8.36 17.27 -2.20
CA CYS A 301 8.60 16.06 -2.99
C CYS A 301 10.08 15.86 -3.34
N GLY A 302 10.46 14.63 -3.69
CA GLY A 302 11.82 14.32 -4.16
C GLY A 302 12.15 15.05 -5.46
N ALA A 303 11.23 14.99 -6.41
CA ALA A 303 11.18 15.73 -7.66
C ALA A 303 9.74 16.16 -7.96
N ILE A 304 9.58 17.19 -8.79
CA ILE A 304 8.29 17.74 -9.21
C ILE A 304 8.35 18.02 -10.71
N GLU A 305 7.36 17.57 -11.45
CA GLU A 305 7.13 17.92 -12.84
C GLU A 305 6.49 19.31 -12.95
N ASP A 306 6.91 20.10 -13.93
CA ASP A 306 6.33 21.43 -14.17
C ASP A 306 4.95 21.28 -14.83
N SER A 307 3.89 21.50 -14.06
CA SER A 307 2.50 21.26 -14.49
C SER A 307 1.54 22.28 -13.86
N PRO A 308 0.75 23.00 -14.70
CA PRO A 308 -0.28 23.92 -14.21
C PRO A 308 -1.36 23.26 -13.36
N GLU A 309 -1.59 21.96 -13.54
CA GLU A 309 -2.57 21.20 -12.75
C GLU A 309 -2.13 21.05 -11.28
N LEU A 310 -0.83 20.93 -11.02
CA LEU A 310 -0.30 20.86 -9.66
C LEU A 310 -0.52 22.17 -8.90
N ASP A 311 -0.43 23.32 -9.58
CA ASP A 311 -0.70 24.64 -9.02
C ASP A 311 -2.16 24.81 -8.58
N GLN A 312 -3.08 24.09 -9.22
CA GLN A 312 -4.48 24.07 -8.81
C GLN A 312 -4.70 23.15 -7.61
N LEU A 313 -3.91 22.08 -7.46
CA LEU A 313 -4.04 21.09 -6.41
C LEU A 313 -3.44 21.54 -5.08
N PHE A 314 -2.28 22.20 -5.11
CA PHE A 314 -1.54 22.56 -3.92
C PHE A 314 -1.46 24.08 -3.76
N THR A 315 -1.42 24.53 -2.51
CA THR A 315 -1.11 25.93 -2.20
C THR A 315 0.32 26.28 -2.60
N ALA A 316 1.24 25.33 -2.47
CA ALA A 316 2.60 25.42 -2.96
C ALA A 316 3.21 24.02 -3.07
N THR A 317 4.18 23.86 -3.98
CA THR A 317 4.96 22.64 -4.15
C THR A 317 6.45 22.96 -4.03
N PHE A 318 7.25 22.09 -3.41
CA PHE A 318 8.68 22.30 -3.20
C PHE A 318 9.48 21.01 -3.45
N PRO A 319 10.49 21.02 -4.34
CA PRO A 319 11.42 19.91 -4.42
C PRO A 319 12.40 19.98 -3.24
N ILE A 320 12.81 18.82 -2.71
CA ILE A 320 13.80 18.80 -1.62
C ILE A 320 15.23 19.00 -2.13
N GLN A 321 15.50 18.83 -3.42
CA GLN A 321 16.87 18.92 -3.96
C GLN A 321 17.39 20.36 -3.85
N ARG A 322 18.63 20.49 -3.36
CA ARG A 322 19.26 21.80 -3.05
C ARG A 322 20.51 22.09 -3.86
N GLU A 323 21.01 21.10 -4.57
CA GLU A 323 22.19 21.14 -5.42
C GLU A 323 22.03 20.10 -6.54
N PHE A 324 22.93 20.14 -7.52
CA PHE A 324 22.92 19.15 -8.59
C PHE A 324 23.47 17.82 -8.05
N LEU A 325 22.63 16.78 -8.02
CA LEU A 325 22.97 15.44 -7.55
C LEU A 325 22.63 14.42 -8.63
N ASP A 326 23.46 13.39 -8.75
CA ASP A 326 23.03 12.17 -9.43
C ASP A 326 21.90 11.47 -8.64
N LEU A 327 21.05 10.72 -9.35
CA LEU A 327 19.85 10.11 -8.77
C LEU A 327 20.19 9.22 -7.56
N ARG A 328 21.27 8.44 -7.64
CA ARG A 328 21.68 7.53 -6.56
C ARG A 328 21.98 8.31 -5.28
N LYS A 329 22.76 9.40 -5.37
CA LYS A 329 23.04 10.27 -4.21
C LYS A 329 21.81 10.97 -3.69
N ALA A 330 20.90 11.41 -4.58
CA ALA A 330 19.65 12.05 -4.18
C ALA A 330 18.74 11.09 -3.39
N MET A 331 18.77 9.80 -3.73
CA MET A 331 18.00 8.73 -3.08
C MET A 331 18.63 8.19 -1.79
N PHE A 332 19.82 8.63 -1.38
CA PHE A 332 20.33 8.22 -0.08
C PHE A 332 19.45 8.77 1.04
N LYS A 333 19.04 7.89 1.95
CA LYS A 333 18.10 8.20 3.04
C LYS A 333 18.55 9.42 3.84
N GLU A 334 19.82 9.48 4.24
CA GLU A 334 20.39 10.59 5.01
C GLU A 334 20.31 11.90 4.24
N LYS A 335 20.56 11.85 2.93
CA LYS A 335 20.49 13.02 2.06
C LYS A 335 19.06 13.48 1.87
N THR A 336 18.13 12.56 1.60
CA THR A 336 16.69 12.83 1.48
C THR A 336 16.14 13.47 2.75
N LEU A 337 16.39 12.87 3.92
CA LEU A 337 15.90 13.40 5.20
C LEU A 337 16.52 14.76 5.53
N SER A 338 17.82 14.94 5.33
CA SER A 338 18.49 16.23 5.57
C SER A 338 17.97 17.35 4.67
N ASN A 339 17.76 17.04 3.39
CA ASN A 339 17.18 17.97 2.42
C ASN A 339 15.73 18.32 2.78
N LEU A 340 14.90 17.33 3.11
CA LEU A 340 13.53 17.53 3.59
C LEU A 340 13.49 18.42 4.83
N GLU A 341 14.27 18.08 5.88
CA GLU A 341 14.33 18.86 7.12
C GLU A 341 14.65 20.33 6.83
N ARG A 342 15.58 20.58 5.90
CA ARG A 342 15.99 21.94 5.55
C ARG A 342 14.92 22.69 4.76
N THR A 343 14.31 22.05 3.78
CA THR A 343 13.20 22.63 3.00
C THR A 343 12.02 22.95 3.92
N MET A 344 11.62 22.00 4.77
CA MET A 344 10.60 22.19 5.80
C MET A 344 10.92 23.36 6.74
N THR A 345 12.16 23.41 7.25
CA THR A 345 12.63 24.53 8.10
C THR A 345 12.47 25.87 7.41
N ASN A 346 12.85 25.96 6.13
CA ASN A 346 12.76 27.21 5.37
C ASN A 346 11.30 27.62 5.12
N ILE A 347 10.42 26.69 4.75
CA ILE A 347 8.98 26.95 4.58
C ILE A 347 8.39 27.47 5.90
N MET A 348 8.72 26.82 7.02
CA MET A 348 8.25 27.22 8.34
C MET A 348 8.82 28.57 8.80
N LYS A 349 10.03 28.97 8.37
CA LYS A 349 10.59 30.30 8.65
C LYS A 349 10.00 31.40 7.79
N ALA A 350 9.63 31.08 6.55
CA ALA A 350 9.05 32.03 5.60
C ALA A 350 7.60 32.41 5.94
N ARG A 351 7.02 31.85 7.02
CA ARG A 351 5.66 32.17 7.46
C ARG A 351 5.55 33.65 7.86
N TYR A 352 4.81 34.41 7.06
CA TYR A 352 4.28 35.74 7.43
C TYR A 352 2.78 35.67 7.80
N TRP A 353 2.27 34.48 8.11
CA TRP A 353 0.84 34.26 8.27
C TRP A 353 0.37 34.58 9.69
N ARG A 354 -0.13 35.83 9.83
CA ARG A 354 -1.05 36.39 10.83
C ARG A 354 -0.67 36.17 12.30
N GLU A 355 -0.04 37.19 12.89
CA GLU A 355 -0.23 37.52 14.32
C GLU A 355 -1.69 37.90 14.60
#